data_AF-A0A7Y4ED31-F1
#
_entry.id   AF-A0A7Y4ED31-F1
#
_cell.length_a   1.000
_cell.length_b   1.000
_cell.length_c   1.000
_cell.angle_alpha   90.00
_cell.angle_beta   90.00
_cell.angle_gamma   90.00
#
_symmetry.space_group_name_H-M   'P 1'
#
loop_
_entity.id
_entity.type
_entity.pdbx_description
1 polymer ?
#
loop_
_entity_poly.entity_id
_entity_poly.type
_entity_poly.pdbx_seq_one_letter_code
_entity_poly.pdbx_strand_id
1 'polypeptide(L)'
;MRYRNDSCRYSCYSTIIRRWASQLGYDSYLYGTHSMRRTKATLIYARTKNIRAVQLLLGHAKLDNTIRYLGVEMEDALNISEDIEI
;
A
#
# COMPACT_ATOMS: atom_id res chain seq x y z
N MET A 1 30.04 -2.32 17.77
CA MET A 1 29.59 -2.16 16.37
C MET A 1 28.47 -1.13 16.36
N ARG A 2 28.78 0.14 16.02
CA ARG A 2 27.79 1.23 16.04
C ARG A 2 26.98 1.16 14.75
N TYR A 3 25.68 0.88 14.84
CA TYR A 3 24.75 1.11 13.73
C TYR A 3 24.74 2.62 13.46
N ARG A 4 25.48 3.03 12.43
CA ARG A 4 25.37 4.38 11.89
C ARG A 4 23.93 4.56 11.43
N ASN A 5 23.20 5.43 12.13
CA ASN A 5 21.88 5.88 11.71
C ASN A 5 22.06 6.88 10.56
N ASP A 6 22.69 6.42 9.47
CA ASP A 6 22.74 7.19 8.23
C ASP A 6 21.34 7.06 7.62
N SER A 7 20.53 8.10 7.76
CA SER A 7 19.19 8.15 7.17
C SER A 7 19.25 7.75 5.69
N CYS A 8 18.78 6.54 5.38
CA CYS A 8 18.63 6.03 4.01
C CYS A 8 17.64 6.98 3.31
N ARG A 9 18.18 7.88 2.47
CA ARG A 9 17.40 8.77 1.62
C ARG A 9 16.44 7.96 0.76
N TYR A 10 15.36 8.58 0.30
CA TYR A 10 14.36 7.97 -0.60
C TYR A 10 14.97 7.16 -1.76
N SER A 11 16.11 7.62 -2.29
CA SER A 11 16.87 6.95 -3.34
C SER A 11 17.38 5.57 -2.95
N CYS A 12 17.78 5.36 -1.69
CA CYS A 12 18.29 4.08 -1.21
C CYS A 12 17.19 3.01 -1.18
N TYR A 13 16.00 3.32 -0.67
CA TYR A 13 14.84 2.41 -0.76
C TYR A 13 14.43 2.13 -2.21
N SER A 14 14.43 3.16 -3.06
CA SER A 14 14.08 3.00 -4.47
C SER A 14 15.06 2.07 -5.20
N THR A 15 16.36 2.18 -4.92
CA THR A 15 17.39 1.31 -5.49
C THR A 15 17.22 -0.15 -5.06
N ILE A 16 16.92 -0.39 -3.78
CA ILE A 16 16.68 -1.74 -3.26
C ILE A 16 15.48 -2.39 -3.97
N ILE A 17 14.37 -1.66 -4.07
CA ILE A 17 13.14 -2.15 -4.70
C ILE A 17 13.36 -2.46 -6.18
N ARG A 18 14.04 -1.57 -6.91
CA ARG A 18 14.40 -1.79 -8.32
C ARG A 18 15.24 -3.04 -8.51
N ARG A 19 16.26 -3.23 -7.64
CA ARG A 19 17.11 -4.41 -7.70
C ARG A 19 16.30 -5.69 -7.50
N TRP A 20 15.39 -5.72 -6.53
CA TRP A 20 14.50 -6.87 -6.31
C TRP A 20 13.59 -7.12 -7.51
N ALA A 21 13.00 -6.08 -8.08
CA ALA A 21 12.15 -6.19 -9.27
C ALA A 21 12.93 -6.82 -10.44
N SER A 22 14.14 -6.31 -10.74
CA SER A 22 15.01 -6.88 -11.79
C SER A 22 15.39 -8.33 -11.51
N GLN A 23 15.71 -8.69 -10.26
CA GLN A 23 16.07 -10.06 -9.88
C GLN A 23 14.91 -11.05 -10.05
N LEU A 24 13.67 -10.57 -9.94
CA LEU A 24 12.45 -11.36 -10.13
C LEU A 24 11.97 -11.36 -11.60
N GLY A 25 12.68 -10.70 -12.52
CA GLY A 25 12.31 -10.60 -13.93
C GLY A 25 11.23 -9.57 -14.23
N TYR A 26 10.92 -8.67 -13.29
CA TYR A 26 9.96 -7.59 -13.50
C TYR A 26 10.64 -6.33 -14.07
N ASP A 27 9.86 -5.49 -14.77
CA ASP A 27 10.32 -4.17 -15.20
C ASP A 27 10.52 -3.25 -14.00
N SER A 28 11.79 -3.04 -13.64
CA SER A 28 12.19 -2.22 -12.49
C SER A 28 11.66 -0.78 -12.50
N TYR A 29 11.30 -0.21 -13.66
CA TYR A 29 10.76 1.15 -13.73
C TYR A 29 9.33 1.25 -13.19
N LEU A 30 8.60 0.14 -13.16
CA LEU A 30 7.24 0.07 -12.61
C LEU A 30 7.22 -0.10 -11.08
N TYR A 31 8.36 -0.42 -10.46
CA TYR A 31 8.45 -0.72 -9.03
C TYR A 31 9.28 0.33 -8.27
N GLY A 32 8.69 0.87 -7.21
CA GLY A 32 9.32 1.84 -6.33
C GLY A 32 8.59 1.94 -4.99
N THR A 33 9.04 2.84 -4.13
CA THR A 33 8.46 3.00 -2.79
C THR A 33 6.97 3.34 -2.83
N HIS A 34 6.52 4.11 -3.83
CA HIS A 34 5.11 4.45 -4.01
C HIS A 34 4.28 3.22 -4.40
N SER A 35 4.72 2.41 -5.37
CA SER A 35 3.97 1.22 -5.77
C SER A 35 3.93 0.19 -4.64
N MET A 36 5.02 0.00 -3.91
CA MET A 36 5.05 -0.86 -2.72
C MET A 36 4.10 -0.37 -1.62
N ARG A 37 4.03 0.95 -1.40
CA ARG A 37 3.08 1.55 -0.44
C ARG A 37 1.64 1.30 -0.84
N ARG A 38 1.30 1.46 -2.13
CA ARG A 38 -0.03 1.16 -2.68
C ARG A 38 -0.40 -0.29 -2.43
N THR A 39 0.44 -1.23 -2.87
CA THR A 39 0.19 -2.67 -2.74
C THR A 39 -0.02 -3.09 -1.29
N LYS A 40 0.83 -2.62 -0.37
CA LYS A 40 0.69 -2.95 1.06
C LYS A 40 -0.64 -2.46 1.63
N ALA A 41 -1.05 -1.23 1.32
CA ALA A 41 -2.32 -0.68 1.80
C ALA A 41 -3.52 -1.46 1.25
N THR A 42 -3.52 -1.78 -0.04
CA THR A 42 -4.57 -2.59 -0.68
C THR A 42 -4.67 -3.98 -0.05
N LEU A 43 -3.55 -4.65 0.19
CA LEU A 43 -3.54 -5.99 0.82
C LEU A 43 -4.03 -5.97 2.28
N ILE A 44 -3.78 -4.90 3.02
CA ILE A 44 -4.30 -4.74 4.39
C ILE A 44 -5.80 -4.50 4.34
N TYR A 45 -6.27 -3.63 3.45
CA TYR A 45 -7.69 -3.40 3.28
C TYR A 45 -8.42 -4.68 2.87
N ALA A 46 -7.93 -5.41 1.86
CA ALA A 46 -8.55 -6.64 1.39
C ALA A 46 -8.74 -7.70 2.50
N ARG A 47 -7.77 -7.80 3.43
CA ARG A 47 -7.83 -8.76 4.55
C ARG A 47 -8.68 -8.32 5.73
N THR A 48 -8.75 -7.02 5.98
CA THR A 48 -9.34 -6.49 7.23
C THR A 48 -10.67 -5.78 7.02
N LYS A 49 -10.92 -5.35 5.77
CA LYS A 49 -11.98 -4.42 5.37
C LYS A 49 -12.05 -3.15 6.25
N ASN A 50 -10.97 -2.82 6.96
CA ASN A 50 -10.91 -1.68 7.89
C ASN A 50 -10.26 -0.47 7.22
N ILE A 51 -11.08 0.35 6.57
CA ILE A 51 -10.63 1.55 5.86
C ILE A 51 -9.98 2.59 6.80
N ARG A 52 -10.42 2.66 8.06
CA ARG A 52 -9.90 3.61 9.05
C ARG A 52 -8.49 3.25 9.50
N ALA A 53 -8.20 1.97 9.69
CA ALA A 53 -6.85 1.48 10.00
C ALA A 53 -5.88 1.80 8.85
N VAL A 54 -6.31 1.60 7.60
CA VAL A 54 -5.50 1.92 6.42
C VAL A 54 -5.28 3.43 6.27
N GLN A 55 -6.28 4.26 6.57
CA GLN A 55 -6.14 5.72 6.58
C GLN A 55 -5.03 6.16 7.55
N LEU A 56 -5.06 5.65 8.78
CA LEU A 56 -4.06 5.97 9.80
C LEU A 56 -2.67 5.51 9.38
N LEU A 57 -2.55 4.29 8.84
CA LEU A 57 -1.29 3.76 8.32
C LEU A 57 -0.70 4.62 7.19
N LEU A 58 -1.56 5.16 6.33
CA LEU A 58 -1.14 6.05 5.24
C LEU A 58 -0.97 7.51 5.68
N GLY A 59 -1.40 7.89 6.89
CA GLY A 59 -1.37 9.29 7.33
C GLY A 59 -2.22 10.22 6.46
N HIS A 60 -3.32 9.73 5.88
CA HIS A 60 -4.22 10.55 5.08
C HIS A 60 -5.11 11.42 5.99
N ALA A 61 -5.12 12.73 5.73
CA ALA A 61 -5.92 13.68 6.50
C ALA A 61 -7.43 13.40 6.42
N LYS A 62 -7.92 13.00 5.24
CA LYS A 62 -9.33 12.71 4.98
C LYS A 62 -9.52 11.24 4.63
N LEU A 63 -10.65 10.67 5.05
CA LEU A 63 -11.02 9.30 4.72
C LEU A 63 -11.20 9.15 3.19
N ASP A 64 -11.80 10.14 2.53
CA ASP A 64 -11.99 10.19 1.07
C ASP A 64 -10.70 9.99 0.28
N ASN A 65 -9.57 10.51 0.78
CA ASN A 65 -8.28 10.32 0.13
C ASN A 65 -7.88 8.83 0.13
N THR A 66 -8.24 8.09 1.17
CA THR A 66 -7.95 6.65 1.28
C THR A 66 -8.87 5.82 0.40
N ILE A 67 -10.15 6.17 0.38
CA ILE A 67 -11.17 5.56 -0.50
C ILE A 67 -10.71 5.65 -1.97
N ARG A 68 -10.41 6.86 -2.44
CA ARG A 68 -9.90 7.10 -3.80
C ARG A 68 -8.54 6.44 -4.07
N TYR A 69 -7.64 6.44 -3.09
CA TYR A 69 -6.30 5.86 -3.24
C TYR A 69 -6.35 4.34 -3.41
N LEU A 70 -7.30 3.67 -2.75
CA LEU A 70 -7.53 2.23 -2.86
C LEU A 70 -8.44 1.87 -4.05
N GLY A 71 -9.20 2.81 -4.60
CA GLY A 71 -10.19 2.55 -5.65
C GLY A 71 -11.44 1.84 -5.12
N VAL A 72 -11.74 2.02 -3.83
CA VAL A 72 -12.87 1.39 -3.14
C VAL A 72 -14.09 2.27 -3.37
N GLU A 73 -14.87 2.07 -4.44
CA GLU A 73 -16.06 2.92 -4.67
C GLU A 73 -17.40 2.17 -4.76
N MET A 74 -17.49 0.92 -5.22
CA MET A 74 -18.79 0.18 -5.25
C MET A 74 -18.72 -1.33 -4.98
N GLU A 75 -17.63 -2.00 -5.36
CA GLU A 75 -17.54 -3.48 -5.26
C GLU A 75 -17.56 -3.98 -3.81
N ASP A 76 -17.05 -3.20 -2.85
CA ASP A 76 -17.11 -3.59 -1.43
C ASP A 76 -18.50 -3.44 -0.81
N ALA A 77 -19.32 -2.50 -1.27
CA ALA A 77 -20.68 -2.34 -0.73
C ALA A 77 -21.58 -3.54 -1.10
N LEU A 78 -21.46 -4.01 -2.36
CA LEU A 78 -22.17 -5.21 -2.84
C LEU A 78 -21.69 -6.48 -2.13
N ASN A 79 -20.38 -6.69 -2.02
CA ASN A 79 -19.83 -7.85 -1.31
C ASN A 79 -20.24 -7.86 0.18
N ILE A 80 -20.19 -6.70 0.86
CA ILE A 80 -20.64 -6.60 2.26
C ILE A 80 -22.14 -6.88 2.36
N SER A 81 -22.96 -6.45 1.39
CA SER A 81 -24.39 -6.72 1.39
C SER A 81 -24.74 -8.19 1.13
N GLU A 82 -23.95 -8.89 0.33
CA GLU A 82 -24.12 -10.34 0.06
C GLU A 82 -23.74 -11.19 1.28
N ASP A 83 -22.72 -10.79 2.04
CA ASP A 83 -22.29 -11.49 3.26
C ASP A 83 -23.24 -11.28 4.46
N ILE A 84 -24.16 -10.33 4.39
CA ILE A 84 -25.19 -10.11 5.42
C ILE A 84 -26.45 -10.91 5.04
N GLU A 85 -26.48 -12.19 5.37
CA GLU A 85 -27.73 -12.95 5.46
C GLU A 85 -28.47 -12.56 6.77
N ILE A 86 -29.73 -12.14 6.65
CA ILE A 86 -30.67 -11.95 7.77
C ILE A 86 -31.46 -13.24 7.97
#